data_AF-A0A453LZP0-F1
#
_entry.id   AF-A0A453LZP0-F1
#
_cell.length_a   1.000
_cell.length_b   1.000
_cell.length_c   1.000
_cell.angle_alpha   90.00
_cell.angle_beta   90.00
_cell.angle_gamma   90.00
#
_symmetry.space_group_name_H-M   'P 1'
#
loop_
_entity.id
_entity.type
_entity.pdbx_description
1 polymer ?
#
loop_
_entity_poly.entity_id
_entity_poly.type
_entity_poly.pdbx_seq_one_letter_code
_entity_poly.pdbx_strand_id
1 'polypeptide(L)'
;GALDVQRVAGNFHISVHGLNIFVANQIFDGSSHVNVSHVIHRLSFGPEYPGIHNPLDDTSRILHDTSGTFKYYIKVVPTEYRYLSKGVLPTNQFSVTEYFVPIRPTDRSWPAVYFLYDLSPITVTIREERRNFLHFITRLCAVLGGTFAMT
;
A
#
# COMPACT_ATOMS: atom_id res chain seq x y z
N GLY A 1 -9.80 3.00 -10.04
CA GLY A 1 -10.28 1.86 -10.84
C GLY A 1 -9.91 0.57 -10.13
N ALA A 2 -10.24 -0.58 -10.72
CA ALA A 2 -9.83 -1.90 -10.23
C ALA A 2 -9.29 -2.73 -11.41
N LEU A 3 -8.34 -3.63 -11.13
CA LEU A 3 -7.72 -4.52 -12.11
C LEU A 3 -7.83 -5.95 -11.60
N ASP A 4 -8.49 -6.82 -12.36
CA ASP A 4 -8.52 -8.25 -12.07
C ASP A 4 -7.24 -8.90 -12.61
N VAL A 5 -6.49 -9.51 -11.71
CA VAL A 5 -5.19 -10.13 -12.02
C VAL A 5 -5.15 -11.57 -11.56
N GLN A 6 -4.33 -12.37 -12.21
CA GLN A 6 -4.00 -13.70 -11.72
C GLN A 6 -3.27 -13.59 -10.37
N ARG A 7 -3.56 -14.53 -9.47
CA ARG A 7 -2.95 -14.61 -8.14
C ARG A 7 -1.55 -15.24 -8.21
N VAL A 8 -0.66 -14.58 -8.94
CA VAL A 8 0.76 -14.91 -9.12
C VAL A 8 1.59 -13.62 -9.04
N ALA A 9 2.91 -13.76 -8.92
CA ALA A 9 3.81 -12.60 -8.98
C ALA A 9 3.61 -11.85 -10.31
N GLY A 10 3.59 -10.52 -10.25
CA GLY A 10 3.31 -9.69 -11.41
C GLY A 10 3.79 -8.26 -11.22
N ASN A 11 3.56 -7.45 -12.25
CA ASN A 11 3.78 -6.02 -12.15
C ASN A 11 2.77 -5.27 -13.02
N PHE A 12 2.42 -4.06 -12.58
CA PHE A 12 1.85 -3.05 -13.46
C PHE A 12 2.69 -1.79 -13.34
N HIS A 13 2.68 -0.95 -14.37
CA HIS A 13 3.46 0.27 -14.35
C HIS A 13 2.78 1.37 -15.17
N ILE A 14 3.03 2.60 -14.75
CA ILE A 14 2.57 3.81 -15.41
C ILE A 14 3.79 4.42 -16.09
N SER A 15 3.72 4.58 -17.41
CA SER A 15 4.86 5.04 -18.20
C SER A 15 4.42 5.66 -19.53
N VAL A 16 5.37 6.30 -20.20
CA VAL A 16 5.24 6.77 -21.59
C VAL A 16 5.69 5.72 -22.61
N HIS A 17 6.02 4.48 -22.20
CA HIS A 17 6.52 3.43 -23.08
C HIS A 17 5.56 3.02 -24.20
N GLY A 18 4.27 3.36 -24.09
CA GLY A 18 3.30 3.16 -25.17
C GLY A 18 3.57 4.02 -26.41
N LEU A 19 4.40 5.05 -26.29
CA LEU A 19 4.84 5.89 -27.41
C LEU A 19 6.09 5.30 -28.07
N ASN A 20 6.21 5.49 -29.38
CA ASN A 20 7.48 5.23 -30.07
C ASN A 20 8.57 6.12 -29.45
N ILE A 21 9.75 5.55 -29.23
CA ILE A 21 10.89 6.19 -28.57
C ILE A 21 11.28 7.54 -29.20
N PHE A 22 11.26 7.63 -30.52
CA PHE A 22 11.60 8.85 -31.25
C PHE A 22 10.52 9.92 -31.06
N VAL A 23 9.25 9.50 -31.04
CA VAL A 23 8.11 10.39 -30.80
C VAL A 23 8.12 10.89 -29.36
N ALA A 24 8.34 10.02 -28.38
CA ALA A 24 8.47 10.40 -26.99
C ALA A 24 9.60 11.43 -26.81
N ASN A 25 10.75 11.19 -27.44
CA ASN A 25 11.87 12.13 -27.39
C ASN A 25 11.51 13.51 -27.96
N GLN A 26 10.75 13.56 -29.05
CA GLN A 26 10.29 14.81 -29.67
C GLN A 26 9.28 15.56 -28.78
N ILE A 27 8.39 14.84 -28.09
CA ILE A 27 7.33 15.43 -27.24
C ILE A 27 7.90 15.97 -25.94
N PHE A 28 8.77 15.20 -25.29
CA PHE A 28 9.28 15.51 -23.97
C PHE A 28 10.65 16.20 -24.00
N ASP A 29 11.30 16.32 -25.16
CA ASP A 29 12.68 16.83 -25.29
C ASP A 29 13.70 16.01 -24.46
N GLY A 30 13.51 14.69 -24.44
CA GLY A 30 14.36 13.75 -23.70
C GLY A 30 13.70 13.13 -22.47
N SER A 31 14.25 12.01 -22.03
CA SER A 31 13.73 11.22 -20.91
C SER A 31 13.85 11.94 -19.55
N SER A 32 14.81 12.85 -19.40
CA SER A 32 15.00 13.66 -18.18
C SER A 32 13.88 14.65 -17.87
N HIS A 33 13.08 15.00 -18.88
CA HIS A 33 12.01 16.00 -18.78
C HIS A 33 10.62 15.40 -18.54
N VAL A 34 10.50 14.06 -18.54
CA VAL A 34 9.22 13.41 -18.21
C VAL A 34 8.98 13.50 -16.71
N ASN A 35 7.88 14.14 -16.31
CA ASN A 35 7.52 14.25 -14.90
C ASN A 35 6.78 12.98 -14.42
N VAL A 36 7.38 12.27 -13.47
CA VAL A 36 6.79 11.07 -12.82
C VAL A 36 6.29 11.35 -11.40
N SER A 37 6.17 12.61 -11.02
CA SER A 37 5.56 13.01 -9.75
C SER A 37 4.14 12.48 -9.67
N HIS A 38 3.76 11.92 -8.53
CA HIS A 38 2.47 11.28 -8.37
C HIS A 38 1.99 11.28 -6.93
N VAL A 39 0.67 11.08 -6.79
CA VAL A 39 -0.01 10.87 -5.52
C VAL A 39 -0.76 9.55 -5.59
N ILE A 40 -0.43 8.64 -4.67
CA ILE A 40 -1.14 7.38 -4.51
C ILE A 40 -2.23 7.65 -3.48
N HIS A 41 -3.44 7.92 -3.96
CA HIS A 41 -4.59 8.12 -3.08
C HIS A 41 -4.98 6.81 -2.38
N ARG A 42 -5.04 5.72 -3.13
CA ARG A 42 -5.42 4.41 -2.60
C ARG A 42 -4.81 3.26 -3.39
N LEU A 43 -4.24 2.30 -2.68
CA LEU A 43 -3.82 1.02 -3.26
C LEU A 43 -4.16 -0.12 -2.29
N SER A 44 -4.99 -1.07 -2.74
CA SER A 44 -5.45 -2.20 -1.94
C SER A 44 -5.47 -3.50 -2.76
N PHE A 45 -5.36 -4.63 -2.06
CA PHE A 45 -5.43 -5.96 -2.66
C PHE A 45 -6.63 -6.74 -2.08
N GLY A 46 -7.74 -6.73 -2.81
CA GLY A 46 -8.99 -7.35 -2.35
C GLY A 46 -9.85 -6.45 -1.46
N PRO A 47 -10.88 -7.00 -0.79
CA PRO A 47 -11.84 -6.23 0.01
C PRO A 47 -11.24 -5.73 1.32
N GLU A 48 -11.68 -4.58 1.80
CA GLU A 48 -11.21 -4.01 3.08
C GLU A 48 -11.90 -4.62 4.30
N TYR A 49 -11.21 -4.58 5.44
CA TYR A 49 -11.74 -4.95 6.75
C TYR A 49 -11.51 -3.84 7.78
N PRO A 50 -12.28 -3.80 8.88
CA PRO A 50 -12.14 -2.75 9.89
C PRO A 50 -10.72 -2.68 10.47
N GLY A 51 -10.11 -1.50 10.42
CA GLY A 51 -8.77 -1.24 10.94
C GLY A 51 -7.62 -1.61 10.00
N ILE A 52 -7.90 -1.99 8.74
CA ILE A 52 -6.84 -2.09 7.73
C ILE A 52 -6.27 -0.68 7.45
N HIS A 53 -4.94 -0.60 7.34
CA HIS A 53 -4.23 0.61 6.93
C HIS A 53 -3.19 0.22 5.88
N ASN A 54 -3.39 0.64 4.63
CA ASN A 54 -2.46 0.28 3.56
C ASN A 54 -1.26 1.23 3.57
N PRO A 55 -0.02 0.72 3.40
CA PRO A 55 1.20 1.54 3.49
C PRO A 55 1.33 2.70 2.49
N LEU A 56 0.62 2.63 1.36
CA LEU A 56 0.75 3.60 0.26
C LEU A 56 -0.45 4.57 0.14
N ASP A 57 -1.48 4.41 0.97
CA ASP A 57 -2.64 5.29 0.92
C ASP A 57 -2.23 6.72 1.30
N ASP A 58 -2.77 7.69 0.55
CA ASP A 58 -2.49 9.13 0.65
C ASP A 58 -0.99 9.54 0.65
N THR A 59 -0.15 8.77 -0.04
CA THR A 59 1.29 9.10 -0.18
C THR A 59 1.57 9.92 -1.44
N SER A 60 2.54 10.84 -1.38
CA SER A 60 2.94 11.68 -2.52
C SER A 60 4.45 11.65 -2.77
N ARG A 61 4.84 11.69 -4.04
CA ARG A 61 6.23 11.81 -4.49
C ARG A 61 6.29 12.91 -5.54
N ILE A 62 6.91 14.03 -5.18
CA ILE A 62 7.03 15.20 -6.06
C ILE A 62 8.51 15.43 -6.35
N LEU A 63 8.86 15.35 -7.63
CA LEU A 63 10.18 15.67 -8.16
C LEU A 63 10.18 17.11 -8.70
N HIS A 64 11.26 17.84 -8.47
CA HIS A 64 11.40 19.23 -8.92
C HIS A 64 12.38 19.32 -10.09
N ASP A 65 13.62 18.90 -9.90
CA ASP A 65 14.70 19.09 -10.90
C ASP A 65 15.30 17.78 -11.41
N THR A 66 14.56 16.68 -11.30
CA THR A 66 15.01 15.36 -11.78
C THR A 66 13.84 14.56 -12.30
N SER A 67 14.13 13.67 -13.23
CA SER A 67 13.27 12.53 -13.53
C SER A 67 13.94 11.23 -13.08
N GLY A 68 13.21 10.13 -13.16
CA GLY A 68 13.70 8.83 -12.74
C GLY A 68 12.58 7.80 -12.67
N THR A 69 12.92 6.66 -12.12
CA THR A 69 12.02 5.52 -12.03
C THR A 69 11.73 5.21 -10.58
N PHE A 70 10.44 5.22 -10.22
CA PHE A 70 9.97 4.71 -8.94
C PHE A 70 9.65 3.23 -9.06
N LYS A 71 10.06 2.44 -8.07
CA LYS A 71 9.72 1.02 -7.95
C LYS A 71 9.18 0.74 -6.57
N TYR A 72 7.91 0.35 -6.51
CA TYR A 72 7.23 -0.15 -5.33
C TYR A 72 7.25 -1.68 -5.38
N TYR A 73 8.07 -2.29 -4.53
CA TYR A 73 8.08 -3.73 -4.32
C TYR A 73 7.08 -4.07 -3.23
N ILE A 74 5.98 -4.68 -3.63
CA ILE A 74 4.82 -4.97 -2.80
C ILE A 74 4.82 -6.45 -2.46
N LYS A 75 4.83 -6.78 -1.17
CA LYS A 75 4.65 -8.16 -0.71
C LYS A 75 3.23 -8.32 -0.19
N VAL A 76 2.38 -8.99 -0.98
CA VAL A 76 0.97 -9.23 -0.67
C VAL A 76 0.86 -10.43 0.25
N VAL A 77 0.24 -10.25 1.42
CA VAL A 77 0.04 -11.28 2.44
C VAL A 77 -1.43 -11.65 2.50
N PRO A 78 -1.81 -12.87 2.05
CA PRO A 78 -3.16 -13.39 2.22
C PRO A 78 -3.61 -13.28 3.67
N THR A 79 -4.81 -12.76 3.88
CA THR A 79 -5.36 -12.51 5.22
C THR A 79 -6.78 -13.03 5.31
N GLU A 80 -7.11 -13.75 6.38
CA GLU A 80 -8.48 -14.11 6.72
C GLU A 80 -8.94 -13.26 7.90
N TYR A 81 -9.94 -12.41 7.67
CA TYR A 81 -10.57 -11.65 8.75
C TYR A 81 -11.83 -12.38 9.24
N ARG A 82 -11.85 -12.76 10.51
CA ARG A 82 -12.97 -13.48 11.14
C ARG A 82 -13.76 -12.50 11.99
N TYR A 83 -14.96 -12.16 11.54
CA TYR A 83 -15.87 -11.29 12.26
C TYR A 83 -16.45 -11.98 13.50
N LEU A 84 -16.86 -11.20 14.49
CA LEU A 84 -17.65 -11.68 15.63
C LEU A 84 -19.08 -12.07 15.24
N SER A 85 -19.66 -11.33 14.28
CA SER A 85 -21.08 -11.40 13.92
C SER A 85 -21.35 -11.99 12.53
N LYS A 86 -20.31 -12.11 11.69
CA LYS A 86 -20.39 -12.57 10.30
C LYS A 86 -19.45 -13.75 10.06
N GLY A 87 -19.40 -14.22 8.82
CA GLY A 87 -18.46 -15.25 8.37
C GLY A 87 -17.01 -14.76 8.25
N VAL A 88 -16.19 -15.57 7.59
CA VAL A 88 -14.78 -15.24 7.29
C VAL A 88 -14.72 -14.41 6.00
N LEU A 89 -13.98 -13.30 6.04
CA LEU A 89 -13.67 -12.47 4.87
C LEU A 89 -12.24 -12.75 4.39
N PRO A 90 -12.07 -13.38 3.22
CA PRO A 90 -10.77 -13.47 2.57
C PRO A 90 -10.37 -12.10 2.02
N THR A 91 -9.19 -11.63 2.39
CA THR A 91 -8.63 -10.32 2.03
C THR A 91 -7.11 -10.43 1.93
N ASN A 92 -6.41 -9.32 1.69
CA ASN A 92 -4.97 -9.26 1.75
C ASN A 92 -4.52 -8.01 2.49
N GLN A 93 -3.39 -8.14 3.16
CA GLN A 93 -2.56 -7.02 3.59
C GLN A 93 -1.35 -6.95 2.68
N PHE A 94 -0.57 -5.88 2.74
CA PHE A 94 0.72 -5.85 2.08
C PHE A 94 1.72 -4.98 2.80
N SER A 95 3.00 -5.26 2.56
CA SER A 95 4.09 -4.35 2.86
C SER A 95 4.69 -3.81 1.57
N VAL A 96 5.38 -2.68 1.67
CA VAL A 96 6.03 -2.04 0.52
C VAL A 96 7.48 -1.69 0.84
N THR A 97 8.35 -1.93 -0.13
CA THR A 97 9.70 -1.35 -0.18
C THR A 97 9.80 -0.46 -1.41
N GLU A 98 10.15 0.80 -1.22
CA GLU A 98 10.25 1.79 -2.28
C GLU A 98 11.71 2.03 -2.69
N TYR A 99 11.93 2.15 -4.00
CA TYR A 99 13.20 2.60 -4.56
C TYR A 99 12.95 3.67 -5.61
N PHE A 100 13.78 4.72 -5.58
CA PHE A 100 13.86 5.72 -6.63
C PHE A 100 15.22 5.63 -7.31
N VAL A 101 15.21 5.53 -8.64
CA VAL A 101 16.42 5.53 -9.46
C VAL A 101 16.40 6.79 -10.33
N PRO A 102 17.21 7.82 -10.05
CA PRO A 102 17.25 9.02 -10.87
C PRO A 102 17.83 8.69 -12.24
N ILE A 103 17.30 9.34 -13.27
CA ILE A 103 17.81 9.18 -14.62
C ILE A 103 19.05 10.04 -14.84
N ARG A 104 20.09 9.46 -15.44
CA ARG A 104 21.29 10.21 -15.85
C ARG A 104 21.18 10.58 -17.33
N PRO A 105 21.86 11.65 -17.78
CA PRO A 105 21.86 12.04 -19.20
C PRO A 105 22.34 10.95 -20.16
N THR A 106 23.12 9.99 -19.67
CA THR A 106 23.64 8.85 -20.43
C THR A 106 22.64 7.69 -20.52
N ASP A 107 21.59 7.70 -19.71
CA ASP A 107 20.66 6.58 -19.61
C ASP A 107 19.66 6.60 -20.76
N ARG A 108 19.55 5.47 -21.46
CA ARG A 108 18.57 5.27 -22.54
C ARG A 108 17.20 4.79 -22.04
N SER A 109 17.08 4.58 -20.72
CA SER A 109 15.83 4.14 -20.08
C SER A 109 14.86 5.31 -19.99
N TRP A 110 13.57 5.03 -20.09
CA TRP A 110 12.54 6.03 -19.86
C TRP A 110 11.99 5.91 -18.44
N PRO A 111 11.74 7.05 -17.79
CA PRO A 111 11.23 7.07 -16.43
C PRO A 111 9.82 6.49 -16.37
N ALA A 112 9.52 5.81 -15.27
CA ALA A 112 8.24 5.16 -15.05
C ALA A 112 7.97 4.93 -13.56
N VAL A 113 6.71 4.64 -13.23
CA VAL A 113 6.29 4.24 -11.88
C VAL A 113 5.88 2.78 -11.93
N TYR A 114 6.69 1.91 -11.32
CA TYR A 114 6.45 0.47 -11.28
C TYR A 114 5.86 0.02 -9.95
N PHE A 115 4.86 -0.85 -10.02
CA PHE A 115 4.29 -1.59 -8.90
C PHE A 115 4.53 -3.07 -9.15
N LEU A 116 5.57 -3.61 -8.51
CA LEU A 116 5.92 -5.02 -8.60
C LEU A 116 5.32 -5.71 -7.38
N TYR A 117 4.45 -6.68 -7.58
CA TYR A 117 3.79 -7.38 -6.49
C TYR A 117 4.10 -8.87 -6.53
N ASP A 118 4.31 -9.44 -5.35
CA ASP A 118 4.51 -10.87 -5.15
C ASP A 118 3.72 -11.35 -3.94
N LEU A 119 3.27 -12.59 -3.97
CA LEU A 119 2.46 -13.20 -2.92
C LEU A 119 3.34 -13.83 -1.86
N SER A 120 2.99 -13.61 -0.60
CA SER A 120 3.61 -14.27 0.53
C SER A 120 3.09 -15.70 0.67
N PRO A 121 3.96 -16.68 0.96
CA PRO A 121 3.53 -18.06 1.18
C PRO A 121 2.83 -18.25 2.54
N ILE A 122 2.81 -17.24 3.40
CA ILE A 122 2.13 -17.27 4.70
C ILE A 122 0.75 -16.63 4.63
N THR A 123 -0.17 -17.09 5.48
CA THR A 123 -1.50 -16.50 5.63
C THR A 123 -1.67 -15.97 7.05
N VAL A 124 -2.17 -14.75 7.18
CA VAL A 124 -2.48 -14.12 8.47
C VAL A 124 -3.95 -14.33 8.80
N THR A 125 -4.27 -14.80 10.02
CA THR A 125 -5.65 -14.85 10.50
C THR A 125 -5.87 -13.77 11.54
N ILE A 126 -6.78 -12.83 11.26
CA ILE A 126 -7.21 -11.81 12.20
C ILE A 126 -8.58 -12.23 12.74
N ARG A 127 -8.72 -12.26 14.06
CA ARG A 127 -10.00 -12.54 14.72
C ARG A 127 -10.47 -11.29 15.42
N GLU A 128 -11.69 -10.88 15.13
CA GLU A 128 -12.37 -9.87 15.91
C GLU A 128 -12.76 -10.50 17.26
N GLU A 129 -12.36 -9.86 18.36
CA GLU A 129 -12.65 -10.31 19.71
C GLU A 129 -13.36 -9.22 20.50
N ARG A 130 -14.37 -9.59 21.28
CA ARG A 130 -15.04 -8.66 22.20
C ARG A 130 -14.37 -8.72 23.56
N ARG A 131 -13.98 -7.57 24.10
CA ARG A 131 -13.52 -7.49 25.49
C ARG A 131 -14.62 -7.93 26.44
N ASN A 132 -14.27 -8.78 27.40
CA ASN A 132 -15.22 -9.32 28.37
C ASN A 132 -15.79 -8.21 29.26
N PHE A 133 -17.11 -8.20 29.52
CA PHE A 133 -17.77 -7.18 30.33
C PHE A 133 -17.24 -7.13 31.77
N LEU A 134 -16.75 -8.24 32.29
CA LEU A 134 -16.12 -8.31 33.61
C LEU A 134 -14.88 -7.42 33.71
N HIS A 135 -14.12 -7.24 32.63
CA HIS A 135 -12.97 -6.31 32.63
C HIS A 135 -13.39 -4.85 32.81
N PHE A 136 -14.62 -4.49 32.42
CA PHE A 136 -15.17 -3.16 32.67
C PHE A 136 -15.56 -3.02 34.15
N ILE A 137 -16.25 -4.02 34.72
CA ILE A 137 -16.65 -4.02 36.14
C ILE A 137 -15.41 -3.94 37.03
N THR A 138 -14.36 -4.72 36.77
CA THR A 138 -13.15 -4.69 37.58
C THR A 138 -12.48 -3.32 37.55
N ARG A 139 -12.43 -2.68 36.38
CA ARG A 139 -11.93 -1.29 36.25
C ARG A 139 -12.81 -0.29 36.97
N LEU A 140 -14.13 -0.42 36.88
CA LEU A 140 -15.08 0.45 37.57
C LEU A 140 -14.93 0.35 39.09
N CYS A 141 -14.87 -0.87 39.62
CA CYS A 141 -14.64 -1.10 41.05
C CYS A 141 -13.29 -0.55 41.51
N ALA A 142 -12.23 -0.67 40.70
CA ALA A 142 -10.92 -0.10 41.03
C ALA A 142 -10.95 1.43 41.13
N VAL A 143 -11.66 2.11 40.23
CA VAL A 143 -11.84 3.58 40.28
C VAL A 143 -12.62 3.98 41.53
N LEU A 144 -13.75 3.32 41.80
CA LEU A 144 -14.57 3.60 42.99
C LEU A 144 -13.79 3.35 44.28
N GLY A 145 -13.13 2.20 44.40
CA GLY A 145 -12.29 1.88 45.56
C GLY A 145 -11.15 2.89 45.77
N GLY A 146 -10.51 3.35 44.68
CA GLY A 146 -9.51 4.41 44.73
C GLY A 146 -10.06 5.75 45.22
N THR A 147 -11.27 6.13 44.78
CA THR A 147 -11.92 7.36 45.26
C THR A 147 -12.32 7.29 46.74
N PHE A 148 -12.83 6.14 47.21
CA PHE A 148 -13.20 5.95 48.62
C PHE A 148 -11.98 5.88 49.55
N ALA A 149 -10.82 5.42 49.06
CA ALA A 149 -9.61 5.35 49.86
C ALA A 149 -8.89 6.72 50.02
N MET A 150 -9.22 7.71 49.17
CA MET A 150 -8.66 9.08 49.24
C MET A 150 -9.52 10.07 50.05
N THR A 151 -10.74 9.69 50.43
CA THR A 151 -11.61 10.42 51.36
C THR A 151 -11.44 9.91 52.78
#